data_AF-A0A3B0S096-F1
#
_entry.id   AF-A0A3B0S096-F1
#
_cell.length_a   1.000
_cell.length_b   1.000
_cell.length_c   1.000
_cell.angle_alpha   90.00
_cell.angle_beta   90.00
_cell.angle_gamma   90.00
#
_symmetry.space_group_name_H-M   'P 1'
#
loop_
_entity.id
_entity.type
_entity.pdbx_description
1 polymer ?
#
loop_
_entity_poly.entity_id
_entity_poly.type
_entity_poly.pdbx_seq_one_letter_code
_entity_poly.pdbx_strand_id
1 'polypeptide(L)'
;MTGEMKSEKARAAAWFRKLRDEIVTAFEGLEDSHQAGPMSELPAGRFEVRETKRASEDGSDAGGGLMSVMRGGRVFEKVGVNVSQVYGVLGEAAQVAMAARGVPGIKDDPRFWASGISLVAHMQNPQVPAVHMNTRMFWTPGGWWFGGGSDLNPCLEYGEDTAHFHGVQKAHLDPHGAAHYPKLKAWADEYFYVPHRGRARGVGGIFM
;
A
#
# COMPACT_ATOMS: atom_id res chain seq x y z
N MET A 1 12.46 -22.45 12.64
CA MET A 1 11.18 -22.57 11.91
C MET A 1 10.19 -21.64 12.55
N THR A 2 9.52 -20.80 11.76
CA THR A 2 8.35 -20.06 12.25
C THR A 2 7.21 -21.07 12.39
N GLY A 3 6.39 -20.97 13.44
CA GLY A 3 5.14 -21.73 13.46
C GLY A 3 4.24 -21.32 12.29
N GLU A 4 3.11 -21.99 12.08
CA GLU A 4 2.20 -21.64 10.97
C GLU A 4 1.58 -20.24 11.10
N MET A 5 1.73 -19.56 12.24
CA MET A 5 1.26 -18.18 12.51
C MET A 5 -0.21 -17.93 12.13
N LYS A 6 -1.09 -18.93 12.36
CA LYS A 6 -2.49 -18.86 11.92
C LYS A 6 -3.22 -17.64 12.49
N SER A 7 -3.04 -17.38 13.79
CA SER A 7 -3.71 -16.27 14.48
C SER A 7 -3.19 -14.91 13.99
N GLU A 8 -1.88 -14.78 13.84
CA GLU A 8 -1.23 -13.54 13.41
C GLU A 8 -1.58 -13.20 11.95
N LYS A 9 -1.55 -14.19 11.07
CA LYS A 9 -1.94 -14.04 9.65
C LYS A 9 -3.41 -13.65 9.53
N ALA A 10 -4.29 -14.30 10.30
CA ALA A 10 -5.71 -13.96 10.32
C ALA A 10 -5.95 -12.53 10.85
N ARG A 11 -5.28 -12.15 11.94
CA ARG A 11 -5.37 -10.80 12.52
C ARG A 11 -4.87 -9.74 11.54
N ALA A 12 -3.74 -9.97 10.87
CA ALA A 12 -3.18 -9.07 9.88
C ALA A 12 -4.12 -8.89 8.69
N ALA A 13 -4.62 -9.99 8.11
CA ALA A 13 -5.58 -9.94 7.00
C ALA A 13 -6.87 -9.20 7.35
N ALA A 14 -7.42 -9.44 8.55
CA ALA A 14 -8.59 -8.72 9.04
C ALA A 14 -8.31 -7.22 9.21
N TRP A 15 -7.13 -6.86 9.74
CA TRP A 15 -6.73 -5.47 9.90
C TRP A 15 -6.60 -4.74 8.54
N PHE A 16 -5.96 -5.36 7.54
CA PHE A 16 -5.86 -4.76 6.20
C PHE A 16 -7.24 -4.52 5.56
N ARG A 17 -8.18 -5.46 5.73
CA ARG A 17 -9.57 -5.31 5.25
C ARG A 17 -10.27 -4.14 5.93
N LYS A 18 -10.19 -4.07 7.28
CA LYS A 18 -10.76 -2.96 8.06
C LYS A 18 -10.21 -1.60 7.62
N LEU A 19 -8.89 -1.50 7.44
CA LEU A 19 -8.25 -0.27 6.98
C LEU A 19 -8.72 0.13 5.58
N ARG A 20 -8.90 -0.83 4.67
CA ARG A 20 -9.49 -0.56 3.35
C ARG A 20 -10.89 0.03 3.48
N ASP A 21 -11.73 -0.54 4.35
CA ASP A 21 -13.10 -0.08 4.53
C ASP A 21 -13.14 1.34 5.09
N GLU A 22 -12.29 1.64 6.08
CA GLU A 22 -12.14 2.97 6.66
C GLU A 22 -11.70 4.02 5.62
N ILE A 23 -10.72 3.69 4.78
CA ILE A 23 -10.25 4.58 3.72
C ILE A 23 -11.33 4.80 2.66
N VAL A 24 -12.03 3.73 2.26
CA VAL A 24 -13.10 3.82 1.26
C VAL A 24 -14.23 4.71 1.77
N THR A 25 -14.67 4.51 3.01
CA THR A 25 -15.67 5.40 3.64
C THR A 25 -15.19 6.84 3.71
N ALA A 26 -13.93 7.08 4.11
CA ALA A 26 -13.38 8.43 4.16
C ALA A 26 -13.36 9.11 2.78
N PHE A 27 -12.98 8.38 1.73
CA PHE A 27 -12.88 8.93 0.38
C PHE A 27 -14.25 9.17 -0.27
N GLU A 28 -15.23 8.29 -0.04
CA GLU A 28 -16.61 8.56 -0.45
C GLU A 28 -17.22 9.74 0.33
N GLY A 29 -16.84 9.92 1.60
CA GLY A 29 -17.20 11.10 2.38
C GLY A 29 -16.65 12.41 1.79
N LEU A 30 -15.42 12.38 1.26
CA LEU A 30 -14.84 13.55 0.55
C LEU A 30 -15.63 13.87 -0.72
N GLU A 31 -16.01 12.86 -1.51
CA GLU A 31 -16.88 13.03 -2.68
C GLU A 31 -18.25 13.64 -2.33
N ASP A 32 -18.84 13.21 -1.21
CA ASP A 32 -20.14 13.71 -0.75
C ASP A 32 -20.09 15.15 -0.23
N SER A 33 -18.97 15.50 0.40
CA SER A 33 -18.74 16.85 0.94
C SER A 33 -18.48 17.90 -0.13
N HIS A 34 -18.08 17.50 -1.34
CA HIS A 34 -17.79 18.41 -2.45
C HIS A 34 -19.08 18.89 -3.14
N GLN A 35 -19.76 19.83 -2.49
CA GLN A 35 -21.09 20.32 -2.89
C GLN A 35 -21.05 21.57 -3.78
N ALA A 36 -19.89 22.21 -3.96
CA ALA A 36 -19.74 23.43 -4.75
C ALA A 36 -18.39 23.50 -5.48
N GLY A 37 -18.35 24.24 -6.59
CA GLY A 37 -17.14 24.44 -7.40
C GLY A 37 -17.03 23.47 -8.58
N PRO A 38 -15.86 23.39 -9.23
CA PRO A 38 -15.67 22.49 -10.37
C PRO A 38 -16.05 21.05 -10.01
N MET A 39 -16.68 20.34 -10.95
CA MET A 39 -17.15 18.96 -10.80
C MET A 39 -18.30 18.71 -9.80
N SER A 40 -18.79 19.71 -9.04
CA SER A 40 -19.88 19.48 -8.06
C SER A 40 -21.20 19.00 -8.68
N GLU A 41 -21.43 19.33 -9.95
CA GLU A 41 -22.61 18.90 -10.73
C GLU A 41 -22.56 17.42 -11.15
N LEU A 42 -21.38 16.80 -11.11
CA LEU A 42 -21.27 15.36 -11.37
C LEU A 42 -21.88 14.58 -10.20
N PRO A 43 -22.33 13.33 -10.40
CA PRO A 43 -22.62 12.43 -9.29
C PRO A 43 -21.37 12.26 -8.40
N ALA A 44 -21.57 12.15 -7.08
CA ALA A 44 -20.48 11.84 -6.16
C ALA A 44 -19.88 10.46 -6.53
N GLY A 45 -18.55 10.39 -6.59
CA GLY A 45 -17.84 9.16 -6.92
C GLY A 45 -18.10 8.07 -5.89
N ARG A 46 -18.19 6.82 -6.35
CA ARG A 46 -18.34 5.61 -5.52
C ARG A 46 -17.37 4.53 -5.94
N PHE A 47 -16.90 3.75 -4.97
CA PHE A 47 -16.03 2.63 -5.27
C PHE A 47 -16.82 1.48 -5.90
N GLU A 48 -16.39 1.06 -7.08
CA GLU A 48 -16.74 -0.25 -7.59
C GLU A 48 -15.86 -1.30 -6.91
N VAL A 49 -16.49 -2.25 -6.21
CA VAL A 49 -15.80 -3.31 -5.47
C VAL A 49 -15.93 -4.63 -6.21
N ARG A 50 -14.81 -5.26 -6.52
CA ARG A 50 -14.75 -6.56 -7.20
C ARG A 50 -13.91 -7.53 -6.39
N GLU A 51 -14.45 -8.71 -6.13
CA GLU A 51 -13.68 -9.82 -5.58
C GLU A 51 -12.75 -10.38 -6.66
N THR A 52 -11.49 -10.62 -6.28
CA THR A 52 -10.51 -11.28 -7.12
C THR A 52 -10.13 -12.62 -6.52
N LYS A 53 -9.85 -13.59 -7.39
CA LYS A 53 -9.40 -14.94 -7.00
C LYS A 53 -8.13 -15.27 -7.76
N ARG A 54 -7.26 -16.04 -7.11
CA ARG A 54 -6.01 -16.54 -7.65
C ARG A 54 -6.04 -18.06 -7.55
N ALA A 55 -5.70 -18.73 -8.64
CA ALA A 55 -5.47 -20.17 -8.67
C ALA A 55 -3.97 -20.45 -8.80
N SER A 56 -3.52 -21.53 -8.20
CA SER A 56 -2.21 -22.14 -8.46
C SER A 56 -2.20 -22.83 -9.82
N GLU A 57 -1.01 -23.25 -10.30
CA GLU A 57 -0.87 -23.97 -11.57
C GLU A 57 -1.65 -25.29 -11.60
N ASP A 58 -1.83 -25.94 -10.45
CA ASP A 58 -2.62 -27.16 -10.28
C ASP A 58 -4.13 -26.91 -10.10
N GLY A 59 -4.57 -25.64 -10.20
CA GLY A 59 -5.96 -25.23 -10.01
C GLY A 59 -6.42 -25.10 -8.55
N SER A 60 -5.53 -25.35 -7.59
CA SER A 60 -5.84 -25.15 -6.17
C SER A 60 -6.02 -23.66 -5.83
N ASP A 61 -6.77 -23.39 -4.76
CA ASP A 61 -6.97 -22.04 -4.25
C ASP A 61 -5.63 -21.43 -3.79
N ALA A 62 -5.31 -20.25 -4.33
CA ALA A 62 -4.11 -19.47 -4.01
C ALA A 62 -4.46 -18.10 -3.40
N GLY A 63 -5.70 -17.95 -2.92
CA GLY A 63 -6.23 -16.75 -2.30
C GLY A 63 -6.82 -15.78 -3.32
N GLY A 64 -6.71 -14.48 -3.04
CA GLY A 64 -7.41 -13.46 -3.80
C GLY A 64 -7.39 -12.10 -3.11
N GLY A 65 -8.45 -11.33 -3.29
CA GLY A 65 -8.54 -10.00 -2.72
C GLY A 65 -9.83 -9.26 -3.03
N LEU A 66 -9.85 -7.98 -2.64
CA LEU A 66 -10.87 -7.04 -3.04
C LEU A 66 -10.18 -5.89 -3.77
N MET A 67 -10.61 -5.67 -5.01
CA MET A 67 -10.26 -4.47 -5.76
C MET A 67 -11.35 -3.44 -5.55
N SER A 68 -10.98 -2.24 -5.09
CA SER A 68 -11.91 -1.10 -4.96
C SER A 68 -11.41 0.00 -5.85
N VAL A 69 -12.18 0.38 -6.86
CA VAL A 69 -11.77 1.41 -7.81
C VAL A 69 -12.88 2.44 -7.97
N MET A 70 -12.53 3.72 -7.84
CA MET A 70 -13.39 4.86 -8.20
C MET A 70 -12.73 5.62 -9.36
N ARG A 71 -13.55 6.09 -10.30
CA ARG A 71 -13.12 6.83 -11.50
C ARG A 71 -14.11 7.95 -11.79
N GLY A 72 -13.60 9.09 -12.24
CA GLY A 72 -14.43 10.22 -12.64
C GLY A 72 -15.28 10.78 -11.51
N GLY A 73 -14.76 10.73 -10.27
CA GLY A 73 -15.38 11.38 -9.13
C GLY A 73 -15.18 12.90 -9.18
N ARG A 74 -15.84 13.59 -8.26
CA ARG A 74 -15.76 15.05 -8.07
C ARG A 74 -14.39 15.48 -7.55
N VAL A 75 -13.83 14.70 -6.63
CA VAL A 75 -12.54 14.94 -5.98
C VAL A 75 -11.47 14.04 -6.59
N PHE A 76 -11.78 12.76 -6.78
CA PHE A 76 -10.84 11.78 -7.30
C PHE A 76 -11.05 11.55 -8.80
N GLU A 77 -10.03 11.88 -9.60
CA GLU A 77 -10.01 11.49 -11.02
C GLU A 77 -9.98 9.96 -11.12
N LYS A 78 -9.11 9.34 -10.32
CA LYS A 78 -9.00 7.89 -10.20
C LYS A 78 -8.35 7.51 -8.88
N VAL A 79 -8.96 6.59 -8.15
CA VAL A 79 -8.38 6.03 -6.92
C VAL A 79 -8.62 4.53 -6.83
N GLY A 80 -7.60 3.81 -6.39
CA GLY A 80 -7.67 2.38 -6.09
C GLY A 80 -7.30 2.12 -4.64
N VAL A 81 -8.09 1.31 -3.94
CA VAL A 81 -7.83 0.84 -2.56
C VAL A 81 -8.04 -0.67 -2.54
N ASN A 82 -6.94 -1.40 -2.65
CA ASN A 82 -6.97 -2.83 -2.89
C ASN A 82 -6.40 -3.58 -1.69
N VAL A 83 -7.04 -4.68 -1.32
CA VAL A 83 -6.51 -5.64 -0.36
C VAL A 83 -6.34 -6.99 -1.02
N SER A 84 -5.29 -7.71 -0.64
CA SER A 84 -5.07 -9.08 -1.07
C SER A 84 -4.63 -9.97 0.08
N GLN A 85 -4.94 -11.24 -0.05
CA GLN A 85 -4.42 -12.32 0.76
C GLN A 85 -4.16 -13.49 -0.18
N VAL A 86 -2.89 -13.82 -0.39
CA VAL A 86 -2.44 -14.86 -1.31
C VAL A 86 -1.53 -15.83 -0.60
N TYR A 87 -1.52 -17.07 -1.07
CA TYR A 87 -0.70 -18.14 -0.53
C TYR A 87 -0.39 -19.17 -1.61
N GLY A 88 0.52 -20.08 -1.30
CA GLY A 88 0.91 -21.17 -2.19
C GLY A 88 2.40 -21.40 -2.13
N VAL A 89 2.98 -21.78 -3.27
CA VAL A 89 4.41 -22.04 -3.45
C VAL A 89 5.01 -20.93 -4.32
N LEU A 90 6.16 -20.39 -3.91
CA LEU A 90 6.90 -19.42 -4.70
C LEU A 90 7.53 -20.10 -5.92
N GLY A 91 7.39 -19.49 -7.10
CA GLY A 91 8.14 -19.90 -8.28
C GLY A 91 9.65 -19.64 -8.15
N GLU A 92 10.45 -20.30 -8.98
CA GLU A 92 11.93 -20.31 -8.87
C GLU A 92 12.54 -18.89 -8.81
N ALA A 93 12.10 -17.97 -9.67
CA ALA A 93 12.61 -16.61 -9.68
C ALA A 93 12.36 -15.88 -8.35
N ALA A 94 11.20 -16.10 -7.73
CA ALA A 94 10.89 -15.51 -6.42
C ALA A 94 11.69 -16.16 -5.30
N GLN A 95 11.94 -17.47 -5.37
CA GLN A 95 12.82 -18.16 -4.41
C GLN A 95 14.25 -17.61 -4.47
N VAL A 96 14.81 -17.43 -5.67
CA VAL A 96 16.15 -16.85 -5.86
C VAL A 96 16.22 -15.43 -5.29
N ALA A 97 15.22 -14.58 -5.58
CA ALA A 97 15.17 -13.23 -5.05
C ALA A 97 15.06 -13.18 -3.52
N MET A 98 14.27 -14.07 -2.91
CA MET A 98 14.13 -14.16 -1.45
C MET A 98 15.39 -14.70 -0.78
N ALA A 99 16.04 -15.69 -1.39
CA ALA A 99 17.31 -16.23 -0.90
C ALA A 99 18.42 -15.16 -0.94
N ALA A 100 18.49 -14.36 -2.00
CA ALA A 100 19.43 -13.24 -2.12
C ALA A 100 19.22 -12.16 -1.04
N ARG A 101 17.99 -12.05 -0.52
CA ARG A 101 17.63 -11.17 0.61
C ARG A 101 17.85 -11.82 1.98
N GLY A 102 18.39 -13.04 2.03
CA GLY A 102 18.70 -13.76 3.26
C GLY A 102 17.51 -14.45 3.93
N VAL A 103 16.40 -14.69 3.22
CA VAL A 103 15.25 -15.44 3.77
C VAL A 103 15.65 -16.92 3.95
N PRO A 104 15.69 -17.45 5.19
CA PRO A 104 16.16 -18.82 5.44
C PRO A 104 15.21 -19.88 4.84
N GLY A 105 15.77 -21.00 4.38
CA GLY A 105 15.01 -22.22 4.04
C GLY A 105 14.06 -22.13 2.83
N ILE A 106 14.07 -21.01 2.08
CA ILE A 106 13.11 -20.81 0.97
C ILE A 106 13.31 -21.78 -0.21
N LYS A 107 14.50 -22.36 -0.35
CA LYS A 107 14.82 -23.38 -1.37
C LYS A 107 14.25 -24.75 -0.99
N ASP A 108 14.21 -25.06 0.31
CA ASP A 108 13.78 -26.36 0.82
C ASP A 108 12.26 -26.39 1.04
N ASP A 109 11.70 -25.26 1.47
CA ASP A 109 10.26 -25.08 1.68
C ASP A 109 9.79 -23.72 1.11
N PRO A 110 9.39 -23.69 -0.17
CA PRO A 110 9.02 -22.47 -0.87
C PRO A 110 7.58 -22.01 -0.56
N ARG A 111 6.92 -22.57 0.46
CA ARG A 111 5.57 -22.13 0.85
C ARG A 111 5.61 -20.68 1.33
N PHE A 112 4.56 -19.95 0.99
CA PHE A 112 4.39 -18.57 1.45
C PHE A 112 2.95 -18.22 1.73
N TRP A 113 2.79 -17.15 2.49
CA TRP A 113 1.56 -16.41 2.63
C TRP A 113 1.89 -14.91 2.62
N ALA A 114 1.06 -14.12 1.96
CA ALA A 114 1.17 -12.67 1.96
C ALA A 114 -0.20 -12.02 2.01
N SER A 115 -0.33 -10.98 2.81
CA SER A 115 -1.51 -10.12 2.79
C SER A 115 -1.11 -8.66 2.93
N GLY A 116 -1.89 -7.76 2.36
CA GLY A 116 -1.62 -6.34 2.46
C GLY A 116 -2.71 -5.49 1.85
N ILE A 117 -2.55 -4.18 2.04
CA ILE A 117 -3.34 -3.12 1.41
C ILE A 117 -2.42 -2.26 0.54
N SER A 118 -2.93 -1.81 -0.60
CA SER A 118 -2.25 -0.86 -1.48
C SER A 118 -3.25 0.18 -1.97
N LEU A 119 -2.82 1.44 -1.95
CA LEU A 119 -3.59 2.60 -2.32
C LEU A 119 -2.80 3.49 -3.27
N VAL A 120 -3.45 3.96 -4.32
CA VAL A 120 -2.99 5.09 -5.13
C VAL A 120 -4.20 5.98 -5.43
N ALA A 121 -4.09 7.27 -5.09
CA ALA A 121 -5.12 8.26 -5.35
C ALA A 121 -4.58 9.38 -6.25
N HIS A 122 -5.32 9.66 -7.33
CA HIS A 122 -5.12 10.80 -8.21
C HIS A 122 -6.35 11.71 -8.15
N MET A 123 -6.11 12.97 -7.87
CA MET A 123 -7.14 13.97 -7.64
C MET A 123 -7.40 14.77 -8.91
N GLN A 124 -8.65 15.23 -9.07
CA GLN A 124 -9.05 16.08 -10.18
C GLN A 124 -8.30 17.41 -10.20
N ASN A 125 -8.04 17.98 -9.01
CA ASN A 125 -7.40 19.27 -8.88
C ASN A 125 -5.87 19.11 -8.78
N PRO A 126 -5.07 19.71 -9.67
CA PRO A 126 -3.60 19.61 -9.65
C PRO A 126 -2.95 20.25 -8.41
N GLN A 127 -3.70 21.04 -7.64
CA GLN A 127 -3.25 21.56 -6.35
C GLN A 127 -3.25 20.49 -5.26
N VAL A 128 -3.97 19.37 -5.44
CA VAL A 128 -4.02 18.29 -4.46
C VAL A 128 -3.04 17.18 -4.89
N PRO A 129 -2.04 16.83 -4.09
CA PRO A 129 -0.95 15.93 -4.49
C PRO A 129 -1.39 14.48 -4.58
N ALA A 130 -0.98 13.76 -5.64
CA ALA A 130 -1.23 12.32 -5.71
C ALA A 130 -0.53 11.59 -4.55
N VAL A 131 -1.20 10.59 -3.96
CA VAL A 131 -0.68 9.86 -2.79
C VAL A 131 -0.69 8.37 -3.03
N HIS A 132 0.38 7.71 -2.59
CA HIS A 132 0.47 6.25 -2.54
C HIS A 132 0.69 5.79 -1.09
N MET A 133 0.10 4.64 -0.76
CA MET A 133 0.35 3.94 0.50
C MET A 133 0.29 2.44 0.30
N ASN A 134 1.19 1.71 0.96
CA ASN A 134 1.16 0.26 1.04
C ASN A 134 1.55 -0.19 2.45
N THR A 135 0.89 -1.24 2.95
CA THR A 135 1.42 -2.02 4.07
C THR A 135 1.04 -3.48 3.87
N ARG A 136 1.98 -4.37 4.17
CA ARG A 136 1.88 -5.80 3.88
C ARG A 136 2.63 -6.62 4.91
N MET A 137 2.17 -7.84 5.12
CA MET A 137 2.86 -8.88 5.88
C MET A 137 3.18 -10.03 4.94
N PHE A 138 4.40 -10.55 5.04
CA PHE A 138 4.86 -11.73 4.33
C PHE A 138 5.28 -12.80 5.34
N TRP A 139 4.98 -14.06 5.05
CA TRP A 139 5.35 -15.21 5.86
C TRP A 139 5.86 -16.35 4.98
N THR A 140 6.92 -16.99 5.44
CA THR A 140 7.44 -18.28 4.98
C THR A 140 7.72 -19.16 6.21
N PRO A 141 7.91 -20.47 6.05
CA PRO A 141 8.35 -21.35 7.14
C PRO A 141 9.69 -20.94 7.78
N GLY A 142 10.51 -20.20 7.03
CA GLY A 142 11.80 -19.69 7.47
C GLY A 142 11.76 -18.32 8.17
N GLY A 143 10.71 -17.52 7.98
CA GLY A 143 10.67 -16.16 8.51
C GLY A 143 9.39 -15.40 8.19
N TRP A 144 9.23 -14.22 8.79
CA TRP A 144 8.14 -13.31 8.48
C TRP A 144 8.59 -11.86 8.66
N TRP A 145 7.94 -10.95 7.95
CA TRP A 145 8.23 -9.52 8.05
C TRP A 145 7.04 -8.69 7.59
N PHE A 146 7.02 -7.44 8.04
CA PHE A 146 6.20 -6.40 7.46
C PHE A 146 7.02 -5.62 6.44
N GLY A 147 6.33 -5.01 5.48
CA GLY A 147 6.89 -3.98 4.63
C GLY A 147 5.80 -2.99 4.27
N GLY A 148 6.19 -1.81 3.81
CA GLY A 148 5.21 -0.78 3.49
C GLY A 148 5.83 0.60 3.37
N GLY A 149 4.96 1.59 3.28
CA GLY A 149 5.34 2.98 3.12
C GLY A 149 4.20 3.82 2.62
N SER A 150 4.43 5.13 2.66
CA SER A 150 3.55 6.11 2.03
C SER A 150 4.40 7.22 1.44
N ASP A 151 3.96 7.77 0.32
CA ASP A 151 4.66 8.83 -0.36
C ASP A 151 3.71 9.80 -1.06
N LEU A 152 4.13 11.06 -1.10
CA LEU A 152 3.36 12.19 -1.62
C LEU A 152 3.99 12.72 -2.91
N ASN A 153 3.17 12.91 -3.94
CA ASN A 153 3.60 13.24 -5.30
C ASN A 153 2.84 14.49 -5.78
N PRO A 154 3.24 15.68 -5.31
CA PRO A 154 2.65 16.95 -5.75
C PRO A 154 2.97 17.25 -7.21
N CYS A 155 1.97 17.69 -7.97
CA CYS A 155 2.20 18.37 -9.24
C CYS A 155 2.69 19.82 -9.01
N LEU A 156 2.15 20.46 -7.97
CA LEU A 156 2.55 21.76 -7.46
C LEU A 156 2.93 21.59 -5.99
N GLU A 157 4.16 21.96 -5.63
CA GLU A 157 4.66 21.79 -4.27
C GLU A 157 4.20 22.91 -3.35
N TYR A 158 3.53 22.53 -2.27
CA TYR A 158 3.25 23.40 -1.12
C TYR A 158 4.09 22.94 0.07
N GLY A 159 4.88 23.86 0.62
CA GLY A 159 5.78 23.56 1.74
C GLY A 159 5.03 23.08 2.99
N GLU A 160 3.85 23.65 3.24
CA GLU A 160 2.97 23.28 4.36
C GLU A 160 2.42 21.86 4.25
N ASP A 161 1.95 21.44 3.07
CA ASP A 161 1.46 20.07 2.83
C ASP A 161 2.57 19.05 3.02
N THR A 162 3.76 19.36 2.50
CA THR A 162 4.95 18.51 2.65
C THR A 162 5.33 18.39 4.13
N ALA A 163 5.39 19.51 4.86
CA ALA A 163 5.71 19.52 6.28
C ALA A 163 4.66 18.77 7.11
N HIS A 164 3.37 18.93 6.79
CA HIS A 164 2.28 18.23 7.44
C HIS A 164 2.39 16.71 7.22
N PHE A 165 2.54 16.26 5.97
CA PHE A 165 2.63 14.85 5.62
C PHE A 165 3.81 14.15 6.31
N HIS A 166 4.98 14.79 6.30
CA HIS A 166 6.16 14.28 6.99
C HIS A 166 6.04 14.34 8.52
N GLY A 167 5.45 15.42 9.06
CA GLY A 167 5.21 15.58 10.48
C GLY A 167 4.29 14.50 11.05
N VAL A 168 3.19 14.17 10.36
CA VAL A 168 2.27 13.10 10.77
C VAL A 168 2.96 11.74 10.77
N GLN A 169 3.73 11.41 9.73
CA GLN A 169 4.46 10.13 9.68
C GLN A 169 5.50 10.02 10.80
N LYS A 170 6.27 11.10 11.04
CA LYS A 170 7.23 11.15 12.13
C LYS A 170 6.56 10.96 13.49
N ALA A 171 5.47 11.67 13.75
CA ALA A 171 4.73 11.58 15.01
C ALA A 171 4.23 10.15 15.30
N HIS A 172 3.84 9.39 14.28
CA HIS A 172 3.42 7.99 14.44
C HIS A 172 4.59 7.01 14.57
N LEU A 173 5.79 7.37 14.11
CA LEU A 173 7.00 6.56 14.24
C LEU A 173 7.78 6.82 15.53
N ASP A 174 7.72 8.05 16.06
CA ASP A 174 8.46 8.47 17.26
C ASP A 174 8.24 7.55 18.48
N PRO A 175 7.01 7.05 18.78
CA PRO A 175 6.78 6.12 19.88
C PRO A 175 7.50 4.78 19.73
N HIS A 176 7.89 4.40 18.51
CA HIS A 176 8.63 3.18 18.23
C HIS A 176 10.15 3.39 18.25
N GLY A 177 10.62 4.65 18.31
CA GLY A 177 12.03 5.01 18.38
C GLY A 177 12.37 6.15 17.41
N ALA A 178 13.06 7.17 17.92
CA ALA A 178 13.39 8.39 17.17
C ALA A 178 14.26 8.15 15.91
N ALA A 179 14.94 7.01 15.82
CA ALA A 179 15.76 6.65 14.65
C ALA A 179 14.93 6.10 13.47
N HIS A 180 13.67 5.72 13.67
CA HIS A 180 12.87 5.10 12.60
C HIS A 180 12.54 6.07 11.48
N TYR A 181 11.93 7.21 11.77
CA TYR A 181 11.58 8.20 10.75
C TYR A 181 12.77 8.59 9.85
N PRO A 182 13.93 9.05 10.36
CA PRO A 182 15.03 9.45 9.49
C PRO A 182 15.54 8.29 8.61
N LYS A 183 15.57 7.06 9.13
CA LYS A 183 15.97 5.87 8.36
C LYS A 183 14.97 5.55 7.24
N LEU A 184 13.68 5.47 7.56
CA LEU A 184 12.64 5.09 6.60
C LEU A 184 12.39 6.19 5.56
N LYS A 185 12.60 7.47 5.94
CA LYS A 185 12.58 8.61 5.03
C LYS A 185 13.72 8.51 4.02
N ALA A 186 14.95 8.32 4.48
CA ALA A 186 16.12 8.17 3.61
C ALA A 186 15.91 7.01 2.62
N TRP A 187 15.35 5.89 3.08
CA TRP A 187 15.05 4.77 2.20
C TRP A 187 13.96 5.09 1.18
N ALA A 188 12.92 5.86 1.55
CA ALA A 188 11.91 6.31 0.60
C ALA A 188 12.53 7.19 -0.51
N ASP A 189 13.46 8.09 -0.17
CA ASP A 189 14.13 8.94 -1.16
C ASP A 189 14.90 8.12 -2.19
N GLU A 190 15.64 7.10 -1.74
CA GLU A 190 16.39 6.20 -2.61
C GLU A 190 15.47 5.34 -3.46
N TYR A 191 14.41 4.78 -2.85
CA TYR A 191 13.51 3.83 -3.50
C TYR A 191 12.66 4.49 -4.58
N PHE A 192 12.19 5.72 -4.36
CA PHE A 192 11.34 6.46 -5.30
C PHE A 192 12.12 7.39 -6.25
N TYR A 193 13.45 7.25 -6.29
CA TYR A 193 14.29 7.95 -7.26
C TYR A 193 14.11 7.38 -8.67
N VAL A 194 14.07 8.25 -9.68
CA VAL A 194 13.96 7.87 -11.09
C VAL A 194 15.32 8.13 -11.77
N PRO A 195 16.20 7.11 -11.91
CA PRO A 195 17.60 7.33 -12.27
C PRO A 195 17.79 8.05 -13.60
N HIS A 196 17.04 7.65 -14.63
CA HIS A 196 17.14 8.25 -15.96
C HIS A 196 16.56 9.68 -16.04
N ARG A 197 15.88 10.17 -15.00
CA ARG A 197 15.36 11.54 -14.90
C ARG A 197 16.14 12.41 -13.92
N GLY A 198 17.06 11.84 -13.14
CA GLY A 198 17.84 12.57 -12.16
C GLY A 198 17.03 13.16 -11.00
N ARG A 199 15.83 12.62 -10.70
CA ARG A 199 14.93 13.18 -9.69
C ARG A 199 14.03 12.13 -9.03
N ALA A 200 13.56 12.43 -7.82
CA ALA A 200 12.52 11.64 -7.14
C ALA A 200 11.16 11.79 -7.83
N ARG A 201 10.28 10.80 -7.64
CA ARG A 201 8.89 10.85 -8.14
C ARG A 201 8.03 11.94 -7.48
N GLY A 202 8.36 12.30 -6.24
CA GLY A 202 7.64 13.29 -5.42
C GLY A 202 8.48 13.74 -4.22
N VAL A 203 7.83 14.21 -3.16
CA VAL A 203 8.47 14.70 -1.93
C VAL A 203 8.75 13.60 -0.90
N GLY A 204 8.64 12.34 -1.32
CA GLY A 204 8.94 11.16 -0.52
C GLY A 204 7.91 10.91 0.58
N GLY A 205 8.38 10.32 1.68
CA GLY A 205 7.57 9.90 2.82
C GLY A 205 8.36 8.89 3.65
N ILE A 206 7.81 7.68 3.84
CA ILE A 206 8.52 6.58 4.53
C ILE A 206 8.46 5.29 3.70
N PHE A 207 9.50 4.46 3.80
CA PHE A 207 9.55 3.14 3.17
C PHE A 207 10.28 2.11 4.05
N MET A 208 9.72 0.89 4.13
CA MET A 208 10.17 -0.25 4.95
C MET A 208 10.08 -1.59 4.22
#